data_AF-A0A946ZAU8-F1
#
_entry.id   AF-A0A946ZAU8-F1
#
_cell.length_a   1.000
_cell.length_b   1.000
_cell.length_c   1.000
_cell.angle_alpha   90.00
_cell.angle_beta   90.00
_cell.angle_gamma   90.00
#
_symmetry.space_group_name_H-M   'P 1'
#
loop_
_entity.id
_entity.type
_entity.pdbx_description
1 polymer ?
#
loop_
_entity_poly.entity_id
_entity_poly.type
_entity_poly.pdbx_seq_one_letter_code
_entity_poly.pdbx_strand_id
1 'polypeptide(L)'
;NKVLEEIDSAKKPSLLVFNKIDQYVPEQIEEDDLVTIHTSRHFSIEEWKKTWFQRLGDNVIFISALKKENLEEFRTVLYKMVREIHITRFPYNNFLYPEIPQ
;
A
#
# COMPACT_ATOMS: atom_id res chain seq x y z
N ASN A 1 15.44 2.89 -5.58
CA ASN A 1 14.82 1.77 -6.31
C ASN A 1 15.80 0.95 -7.16
N LYS A 2 17.03 0.67 -6.71
CA LYS A 2 17.99 -0.14 -7.50
C LYS A 2 17.61 -1.62 -7.61
N VAL A 3 17.14 -2.22 -6.52
CA VAL A 3 16.79 -3.66 -6.48
C VAL A 3 15.61 -4.01 -7.40
N LEU A 4 14.63 -3.12 -7.54
CA LEU A 4 13.48 -3.31 -8.45
C LEU A 4 13.86 -3.19 -9.94
N GLU A 5 14.92 -2.43 -10.21
CA GLU A 5 15.50 -2.24 -11.54
C GLU A 5 16.30 -3.48 -11.95
N GLU A 6 17.02 -4.10 -11.00
CA GLU A 6 17.77 -5.35 -11.20
C GLU A 6 16.90 -6.56 -11.55
N ILE A 7 15.62 -6.56 -11.14
CA ILE A 7 14.67 -7.65 -11.42
C ILE A 7 13.71 -7.35 -12.59
N ASP A 8 14.02 -6.35 -13.41
CA ASP A 8 13.23 -5.94 -14.59
C ASP A 8 11.72 -5.73 -14.29
N SER A 9 11.43 -5.17 -13.10
CA SER A 9 10.07 -4.91 -12.64
C SER A 9 9.74 -3.41 -12.53
N ALA A 10 10.68 -2.54 -12.89
CA ALA A 10 10.54 -1.09 -12.77
C ALA A 10 9.43 -0.49 -13.66
N LYS A 11 9.06 -1.14 -14.76
CA LYS A 11 8.03 -0.66 -15.70
C LYS A 11 6.62 -1.20 -15.45
N LYS A 12 6.42 -1.97 -14.38
CA LYS A 12 5.12 -2.61 -14.09
C LYS A 12 4.37 -1.81 -13.01
N PRO A 13 3.03 -1.71 -13.10
CA PRO A 13 2.23 -1.17 -12.00
C PRO A 13 2.55 -1.98 -10.74
N SER A 14 2.95 -1.28 -9.68
CA SER A 14 3.45 -1.87 -8.44
C SER A 14 2.59 -1.37 -7.29
N LEU A 15 2.12 -2.30 -6.46
CA LEU A 15 1.33 -2.03 -5.27
C LEU A 15 2.21 -2.25 -4.03
N LEU A 16 2.39 -1.22 -3.22
CA LEU A 16 3.16 -1.32 -1.99
C LEU A 16 2.24 -1.79 -0.86
N VAL A 17 2.60 -2.90 -0.22
CA VAL A 17 1.80 -3.50 0.86
C VAL A 17 2.58 -3.49 2.17
N PHE A 18 2.15 -2.66 3.11
CA PHE A 18 2.65 -2.66 4.48
C PHE A 18 1.88 -3.69 5.30
N ASN A 19 2.54 -4.80 5.61
CA ASN A 19 1.99 -5.86 6.45
C ASN A 19 2.43 -5.70 7.92
N LYS A 20 1.71 -6.34 8.84
CA LYS A 20 1.95 -6.33 10.30
C LYS A 20 1.62 -5.02 11.02
N ILE A 21 0.63 -4.27 10.54
CA ILE A 21 0.18 -3.03 11.20
C ILE A 21 -0.28 -3.25 12.65
N ASP A 22 -0.70 -4.47 12.98
CA ASP A 22 -1.17 -4.85 14.31
C ASP A 22 -0.08 -4.89 15.37
N GLN A 23 1.18 -5.06 14.95
CA GLN A 23 2.34 -5.13 15.83
C GLN A 23 3.12 -3.81 15.86
N TYR A 24 2.72 -2.84 15.05
CA TYR A 24 3.41 -1.57 14.97
C TYR A 24 3.00 -0.65 16.12
N VAL A 25 3.95 -0.40 17.01
CA VAL A 25 3.81 0.59 18.08
C VAL A 25 4.84 1.69 17.80
N PRO A 26 4.41 2.94 17.55
CA PRO A 26 5.33 4.04 17.35
C PRO A 26 6.13 4.29 18.63
N GLU A 27 7.43 4.53 18.51
CA GLU A 27 8.23 5.01 19.63
C GLU A 27 7.76 6.44 19.96
N GLN A 28 7.31 6.67 21.20
CA GLN A 28 6.93 8.00 21.65
C GLN A 28 8.19 8.77 22.03
N ILE A 29 8.33 9.98 21.50
CA ILE A 29 9.32 10.94 21.99
C ILE A 29 8.66 11.66 23.18
N GLU A 30 9.32 11.65 24.32
CA GLU A 30 8.87 12.39 25.50
C GLU A 30 8.85 13.89 25.20
N GLU A 31 7.80 14.59 25.65
CA GLU A 31 7.54 16.00 25.30
C GLU A 31 8.66 16.97 25.75
N ASP A 32 9.48 16.55 26.72
CA ASP A 32 10.59 17.32 27.30
C ASP A 32 11.96 16.97 26.67
N ASP A 33 12.00 16.02 25.72
CA ASP A 33 13.23 15.56 25.08
C ASP A 33 13.54 16.34 23.79
N LEU A 34 14.08 17.55 23.97
CA LEU A 34 14.55 18.45 22.90
C LEU A 34 15.72 17.89 22.07
N VAL A 35 16.29 16.74 22.46
CA VAL A 35 17.49 16.15 21.85
C VAL A 35 17.11 15.11 20.78
N THR A 36 15.95 14.46 20.92
CA THR A 36 15.55 13.36 20.04
C THR A 36 14.97 13.88 18.73
N ILE A 37 15.65 13.58 17.63
CA ILE A 37 15.23 13.94 16.27
C ILE A 37 14.12 12.99 15.82
N HIS A 38 12.98 13.56 15.40
CA HIS A 38 11.83 12.84 14.86
C HIS A 38 12.23 11.97 13.65
N THR A 39 12.54 10.71 13.94
CA THR A 39 12.97 9.71 12.95
C THR A 39 11.77 8.88 12.47
N SER A 40 11.94 8.12 11.37
CA SER A 40 10.94 7.22 10.78
C SER A 40 10.27 6.23 11.76
N ARG A 41 10.87 5.97 12.93
CA ARG A 41 10.35 5.08 13.98
C ARG A 41 9.26 5.68 14.88
N HIS A 42 9.14 7.00 14.89
CA HIS A 42 8.18 7.71 15.75
C HIS A 42 6.85 7.99 15.03
N PHE A 43 6.79 7.82 13.71
CA PHE A 43 5.57 8.04 12.95
C PHE A 43 4.53 6.97 13.26
N SER A 44 3.30 7.39 13.51
CA SER A 44 2.15 6.49 13.58
C SER A 44 1.84 5.85 12.21
N ILE A 45 1.03 4.79 12.21
CA ILE A 45 0.56 4.12 10.98
C ILE A 45 -0.20 5.11 10.08
N GLU A 46 -0.94 6.04 10.67
CA GLU A 46 -1.70 7.06 9.94
C GLU A 46 -0.81 8.10 9.26
N GLU A 47 0.27 8.51 9.92
CA GLU A 47 1.26 9.41 9.31
C GLU A 47 2.07 8.70 8.23
N TRP A 48 2.40 7.43 8.44
CA TRP A 48 2.97 6.58 7.40
C TRP A 48 2.03 6.48 6.20
N LYS A 49 0.73 6.24 6.42
CA LYS A 49 -0.29 6.32 5.37
C LYS A 49 -0.19 7.64 4.63
N LYS A 50 -0.33 8.78 5.32
CA LYS A 50 -0.30 10.11 4.68
C LYS A 50 0.98 10.36 3.87
N THR A 51 2.13 10.01 4.42
CA THR A 51 3.44 10.23 3.78
C THR A 51 3.58 9.38 2.52
N TRP A 52 3.18 8.11 2.58
CA TRP A 52 3.27 7.22 1.43
C TRP A 52 2.19 7.48 0.38
N PHE A 53 0.97 7.86 0.78
CA PHE A 53 -0.07 8.33 -0.14
C PHE A 53 0.40 9.59 -0.90
N GLN A 54 1.08 10.54 -0.25
CA GLN A 54 1.64 11.71 -0.94
C GLN A 54 2.76 11.35 -1.93
N ARG A 55 3.54 10.31 -1.63
CA ARG A 55 4.69 9.90 -2.47
C ARG A 55 4.33 8.96 -3.61
N LEU A 56 3.40 8.04 -3.40
CA LEU A 56 3.07 6.93 -4.30
C LEU A 56 1.59 6.95 -4.76
N GLY A 57 0.79 7.89 -4.26
CA GLY A 57 -0.64 7.99 -4.53
C GLY A 57 -1.41 6.81 -3.95
N ASP A 58 -2.41 6.34 -4.68
CA ASP A 58 -3.35 5.29 -4.28
C ASP A 58 -2.74 3.87 -4.30
N ASN A 59 -1.46 3.72 -4.63
CA ASN A 59 -0.78 2.43 -4.78
C ASN A 59 -0.15 1.92 -3.48
N VAL A 60 -0.70 2.29 -2.32
CA VAL A 60 -0.18 1.91 -1.00
C VAL A 60 -1.29 1.38 -0.12
N ILE A 61 -1.11 0.17 0.42
CA ILE A 61 -2.09 -0.49 1.28
C ILE A 61 -1.43 -0.96 2.56
N PHE A 62 -2.17 -0.83 3.66
CA PHE A 62 -1.74 -1.19 5.00
C PHE A 62 -2.65 -2.31 5.51
N ILE A 63 -2.10 -3.51 5.70
CA ILE A 63 -2.84 -4.71 6.09
C ILE A 63 -2.30 -5.33 7.37
N SER A 64 -3.18 -5.99 8.11
CA SER A 64 -2.76 -7.02 9.08
C SER A 64 -3.18 -8.37 8.55
N ALA A 65 -2.24 -9.15 8.01
CA ALA A 65 -2.52 -10.49 7.55
C ALA A 65 -2.97 -11.43 8.70
N LEU A 66 -2.51 -11.18 9.93
CA LEU A 66 -2.84 -11.98 11.11
C LEU A 66 -4.25 -11.67 11.63
N LYS A 67 -4.59 -10.38 11.79
CA LYS A 67 -5.92 -9.97 12.25
C LYS A 67 -6.96 -9.90 11.12
N LYS A 68 -6.53 -10.14 9.88
CA LYS A 68 -7.35 -10.01 8.67
C LYS A 68 -7.94 -8.61 8.46
N GLU A 69 -7.29 -7.59 9.02
CA GLU A 69 -7.70 -6.19 8.87
C GLU A 69 -7.25 -5.63 7.52
N ASN A 70 -8.11 -4.83 6.88
CA ASN A 70 -7.93 -4.23 5.54
C ASN A 70 -7.67 -5.23 4.39
N LEU A 71 -7.99 -6.52 4.56
CA LEU A 71 -7.88 -7.50 3.47
C LEU A 71 -8.91 -7.29 2.37
N GLU A 72 -10.09 -6.76 2.70
CA GLU A 72 -11.15 -6.50 1.73
C GLU A 72 -10.79 -5.33 0.82
N GLU A 73 -10.32 -4.22 1.40
CA GLU A 73 -9.76 -3.08 0.67
C GLU A 73 -8.60 -3.51 -0.24
N PHE A 74 -7.68 -4.34 0.28
CA PHE A 74 -6.60 -4.91 -0.51
C PHE A 74 -7.10 -5.69 -1.74
N ARG A 75 -8.12 -6.54 -1.56
CA ARG A 75 -8.72 -7.32 -2.66
C ARG A 75 -9.36 -6.42 -3.72
N THR A 76 -10.10 -5.40 -3.29
CA THR A 76 -10.78 -4.46 -4.19
C THR A 76 -9.78 -3.68 -5.03
N VAL A 77 -8.73 -3.12 -4.41
CA VAL A 77 -7.69 -2.37 -5.14
C VAL A 77 -6.91 -3.28 -6.09
N LEU A 78 -6.54 -4.47 -5.63
CA LEU A 78 -5.84 -5.45 -6.46
C LEU A 78 -6.68 -5.86 -7.68
N TYR A 79 -7.97 -6.12 -7.46
CA TYR A 79 -8.89 -6.46 -8.55
C TYR A 79 -9.01 -5.31 -9.56
N LYS A 80 -9.16 -4.07 -9.09
CA LYS A 80 -9.21 -2.88 -9.94
C LYS A 80 -7.96 -2.74 -10.80
N MET A 81 -6.77 -2.88 -10.21
CA MET A 81 -5.50 -2.78 -10.93
C MET A 81 -5.32 -3.89 -11.97
N VAL A 82 -5.66 -5.14 -11.62
CA VAL A 82 -5.62 -6.27 -12.56
C VAL A 82 -6.61 -6.06 -13.70
N ARG A 83 -7.81 -5.57 -13.40
CA ARG A 83 -8.84 -5.25 -14.40
C ARG A 83 -8.35 -4.17 -15.36
N GLU A 84 -7.76 -3.08 -14.88
CA GLU A 84 -7.22 -2.02 -15.76
C GLU A 84 -6.19 -2.59 -16.76
N ILE A 85 -5.24 -3.40 -16.27
CA ILE A 85 -4.26 -4.08 -17.12
C ILE A 85 -4.95 -5.03 -18.12
N HIS A 86 -5.98 -5.74 -17.67
CA HIS A 86 -6.72 -6.70 -18.50
C HIS A 86 -7.47 -6.00 -19.64
N ILE A 87 -8.16 -4.88 -19.37
CA ILE A 87 -8.87 -4.09 -20.40
C ILE A 87 -7.88 -3.58 -21.44
N THR A 88 -6.75 -3.01 -21.02
CA THR A 88 -5.76 -2.44 -21.94
C THR A 88 -5.14 -3.50 -22.85
N ARG A 89 -4.96 -4.74 -22.37
CA ARG A 89 -4.34 -5.83 -23.15
C ARG A 89 -5.34 -6.63 -23.97
N PHE A 90 -6.58 -6.78 -23.51
CA PHE A 90 -7.62 -7.58 -24.15
C PHE A 90 -8.94 -6.79 -24.24
N PRO A 91 -9.06 -5.83 -25.18
CA PRO A 91 -10.22 -4.96 -25.30
C PRO A 91 -11.52 -5.68 -25.66
N TYR A 92 -11.46 -6.93 -26.15
CA TYR A 92 -12.61 -7.71 -26.60
C TYR A 92 -12.95 -8.91 -25.69
N ASN A 93 -12.39 -9.00 -24.49
CA ASN A 93 -12.68 -10.11 -23.59
C ASN A 93 -13.90 -9.81 -22.71
N ASN A 94 -14.88 -10.72 -22.74
CA ASN A 94 -16.10 -10.64 -21.95
C ASN A 94 -15.73 -10.83 -20.46
N PHE A 95 -15.93 -9.80 -19.63
CA PHE A 95 -15.56 -9.85 -18.21
C PHE A 95 -16.32 -10.97 -17.48
N LEU A 96 -15.60 -11.85 -16.76
CA LEU A 96 -16.21 -12.85 -15.88
C LEU A 96 -16.99 -12.23 -14.70
N TYR A 97 -16.66 -11.00 -14.30
CA TYR A 97 -17.39 -10.25 -13.28
C TYR A 97 -17.58 -8.79 -13.75
N PRO A 98 -18.78 -8.43 -14.21
CA PRO A 98 -19.06 -7.10 -14.75
C PRO A 98 -19.16 -6.01 -13.67
N GLU A 99 -19.49 -6.33 -12.40
CA GLU A 99 -19.82 -5.31 -11.41
C GLU A 99 -19.24 -5.66 -10.03
N ILE A 100 -18.32 -4.81 -9.54
CA ILE A 100 -18.15 -4.63 -8.10
C ILE A 100 -19.08 -3.45 -7.78
N PRO A 101 -20.16 -3.65 -7.01
CA PRO A 101 -21.02 -2.54 -6.60
C PRO A 101 -20.19 -1.51 -5.83
N GLN A 102 -20.38 -0.24 -6.18
CA GLN A 102 -19.77 0.93 -5.55
C GLN A 102 -20.16 1.07 -4.08
#